data_AF-A0A2V5NZN4-F1
#
_entry.id   AF-A0A2V5NZN4-F1
#
_cell.length_a   1.000
_cell.length_b   1.000
_cell.length_c   1.000
_cell.angle_alpha   90.00
_cell.angle_beta   90.00
_cell.angle_gamma   90.00
#
_symmetry.space_group_name_H-M   'P 1'
#
loop_
_entity.id
_entity.type
_entity.pdbx_description
1 polymer ?
#
loop_
_entity_poly.entity_id
_entity_poly.type
_entity_poly.pdbx_seq_one_letter_code
_entity_poly.pdbx_strand_id
1 'polypeptide(L)'
;MLKNHMHTSKTVRLLFSAAILVGFSTAAFGQATRTWVSGVGDDANPCSRTAPCKTFAGAISKTADKGEISVLDPGGFGVVTITKGITINGTGTLAGILSAGSPSAVTINDINAAVPNSSVVILRDISMNGAGTGTSGVRYLSGKTCMVDHCWIYGMTSRGIDVAKTADGNLKVINGSVIENVGEDGIHLTTTAGIVVAVVDNASIMNCAGDGVEAVTNIRGELTRSNVSIMGANGVLLSGSNTQFNLDDDLIAHCNTTGLRSSAGDSIRVSDSIIANNNTGLNANGGTIDSFQGNSLIGNPTPGSFSSTTNKQ
;
A
#
# COMPACT_ATOMS: atom_id res chain seq x y z
N MET A 1 38.10 74.65 30.16
CA MET A 1 36.65 74.33 30.09
C MET A 1 36.47 73.18 29.11
N LEU A 2 36.01 72.03 29.61
CA LEU A 2 35.94 70.74 28.92
C LEU A 2 34.89 70.72 27.79
N LYS A 3 35.25 70.15 26.64
CA LYS A 3 34.34 69.67 25.59
C LYS A 3 33.88 68.25 25.94
N ASN A 4 32.60 68.07 26.28
CA ASN A 4 31.98 66.74 26.36
C ASN A 4 31.40 66.37 24.97
N HIS A 5 31.95 65.33 24.35
CA HIS A 5 31.39 64.71 23.16
C HIS A 5 30.31 63.69 23.55
N MET A 6 29.05 64.00 23.22
CA MET A 6 27.95 63.03 23.20
C MET A 6 28.14 62.04 22.04
N HIS A 7 28.81 60.91 22.30
CA HIS A 7 28.93 59.78 21.37
C HIS A 7 28.03 58.57 21.73
N THR A 8 27.01 58.75 22.57
CA THR A 8 26.29 57.64 23.22
C THR A 8 25.00 57.18 22.52
N SER A 9 24.60 57.77 21.38
CA SER A 9 23.27 57.50 20.79
C SER A 9 23.24 56.48 19.63
N LYS A 10 24.33 56.34 18.86
CA LYS A 10 24.35 55.47 17.66
C LYS A 10 24.75 54.02 17.95
N THR A 11 25.63 53.81 18.93
CA THR A 11 26.10 52.47 19.34
C THR A 11 25.03 51.66 20.08
N VAL A 12 24.18 52.31 20.88
CA VAL A 12 23.08 51.63 21.61
C VAL A 12 21.97 51.16 20.68
N ARG A 13 21.68 51.92 19.60
CA ARG A 13 20.70 51.51 18.58
C ARG A 13 21.19 50.34 17.72
N LEU A 14 22.49 50.29 17.40
CA LEU A 14 23.08 49.18 16.64
C LEU A 14 23.10 47.86 17.46
N LEU A 15 23.34 47.95 18.77
CA LEU A 15 23.33 46.80 19.68
C LEU A 15 21.92 46.25 19.94
N PHE A 16 20.89 47.10 19.97
CA PHE A 16 19.49 46.65 20.09
C PHE A 16 18.97 45.97 18.82
N SER A 17 19.42 46.40 17.63
CA SER A 17 19.04 45.76 16.36
C SER A 17 19.75 44.42 16.12
N ALA A 18 20.98 44.24 16.61
CA ALA A 18 21.70 42.97 16.54
C ALA A 18 21.17 41.92 17.54
N ALA A 19 20.73 42.34 18.74
CA ALA A 19 20.17 41.43 19.75
C ALA A 19 18.78 40.86 19.36
N ILE A 20 17.99 41.60 18.56
CA ILE A 20 16.68 41.13 18.05
C ILE A 20 16.85 40.11 16.91
N LEU A 21 17.96 40.15 16.16
CA LEU A 21 18.20 39.21 15.06
C LEU A 21 18.70 37.82 15.51
N VAL A 22 19.30 37.72 16.70
CA VAL A 22 19.84 36.45 17.24
C VAL A 22 18.77 35.66 18.03
N GLY A 23 17.63 36.27 18.35
CA GLY A 23 16.55 35.64 19.13
C GLY A 23 15.57 34.77 18.34
N PHE A 24 15.67 34.72 17.00
CA PHE A 24 14.79 33.95 16.12
C PHE A 24 15.53 32.88 15.32
N SER A 25 16.58 32.26 15.89
CA SER A 25 16.94 30.93 15.45
C SER A 25 15.79 30.01 15.83
N THR A 26 14.84 29.79 14.92
CA THR A 26 13.99 28.61 15.01
C THR A 26 14.96 27.44 15.09
N ALA A 27 15.01 26.77 16.24
CA ALA A 27 15.67 25.49 16.31
C ALA A 27 14.93 24.62 15.30
N ALA A 28 15.53 24.43 14.12
CA ALA A 28 15.10 23.41 13.20
C ALA A 28 15.43 22.09 13.89
N PHE A 29 14.53 21.64 14.77
CA PHE A 29 14.58 20.29 15.29
C PHE A 29 14.46 19.38 14.08
N GLY A 30 15.57 18.74 13.70
CA GLY A 30 15.56 17.70 12.68
C GLY A 30 14.50 16.68 13.05
N GLN A 31 13.72 16.25 12.06
CA GLN A 31 12.77 15.16 12.27
C GLN A 31 13.52 13.93 12.80
N ALA A 32 12.90 13.20 13.72
CA ALA A 32 13.52 12.01 14.29
C ALA A 32 13.57 10.91 13.23
N THR A 33 14.67 10.16 13.15
CA THR A 33 14.76 8.98 12.28
C THR A 33 13.86 7.85 12.75
N ARG A 34 13.47 7.87 14.03
CA ARG A 34 12.48 6.97 14.61
C ARG A 34 11.56 7.70 15.57
N THR A 35 10.26 7.50 15.42
CA THR A 35 9.22 7.97 16.34
C THR A 35 8.37 6.82 16.86
N TRP A 36 7.56 7.09 17.88
CA TRP A 36 6.72 6.10 18.54
C TRP A 36 5.28 6.56 18.64
N VAL A 37 4.34 5.63 18.45
CA VAL A 37 2.92 5.81 18.77
C VAL A 37 2.49 4.90 19.93
N SER A 38 1.49 5.34 20.70
CA SER A 38 0.95 4.63 21.86
C SER A 38 -0.55 4.85 21.99
N GLY A 39 -1.27 3.82 22.45
CA GLY A 39 -2.69 3.87 22.76
C GLY A 39 -3.04 4.88 23.86
N VAL A 40 -2.05 5.38 24.60
CA VAL A 40 -2.20 6.46 25.60
C VAL A 40 -1.33 7.68 25.30
N GLY A 41 -0.81 7.79 24.07
CA GLY A 41 0.01 8.92 23.62
C GLY A 41 -0.78 10.22 23.42
N ASP A 42 -0.05 11.28 23.02
CA ASP A 42 -0.58 12.60 22.69
C ASP A 42 0.17 13.14 21.46
N ASP A 43 -0.55 13.61 20.44
CA ASP A 43 0.05 14.18 19.24
C ASP A 43 0.74 15.54 19.47
N ALA A 44 0.60 16.14 20.65
CA ALA A 44 1.44 17.26 21.09
C ALA A 44 2.86 16.82 21.49
N ASN A 45 3.08 15.55 21.82
CA ASN A 45 4.38 15.03 22.27
C ASN A 45 5.44 15.05 21.16
N PRO A 46 6.74 15.01 21.48
CA PRO A 46 7.81 14.88 20.47
C PRO A 46 7.83 13.52 19.73
N CYS A 47 6.89 12.61 20.02
CA CYS A 47 6.86 11.22 19.56
C CYS A 47 8.13 10.42 19.90
N SER A 48 8.79 10.75 21.01
CA SER A 48 9.88 9.94 21.53
C SER A 48 9.33 8.68 22.21
N ARG A 49 10.20 7.72 22.53
CA ARG A 49 9.75 6.49 23.21
C ARG A 49 9.08 6.75 24.56
N THR A 50 9.47 7.80 25.28
CA THR A 50 8.92 8.16 26.60
C THR A 50 7.81 9.20 26.53
N ALA A 51 7.63 9.83 25.37
CA ALA A 51 6.53 10.75 25.07
C ALA A 51 6.03 10.44 23.66
N PRO A 52 5.33 9.30 23.48
CA PRO A 52 4.86 8.85 22.17
C PRO A 52 3.68 9.69 21.68
N CYS A 53 3.50 9.70 20.37
CA CYS A 53 2.33 10.32 19.73
C CYS A 53 1.11 9.40 19.81
N LYS A 54 -0.09 9.97 19.65
CA LYS A 54 -1.33 9.21 19.70
C LYS A 54 -1.66 8.57 18.35
N THR A 55 -1.31 9.22 17.25
CA THR A 55 -1.71 8.80 15.90
C THR A 55 -0.52 8.68 14.95
N PHE A 56 -0.69 7.90 13.88
CA PHE A 56 0.27 7.86 12.78
C PHE A 56 0.39 9.22 12.08
N ALA A 57 -0.70 9.99 11.98
CA ALA A 57 -0.70 11.35 11.43
C ALA A 57 0.14 12.32 12.29
N GLY A 58 0.04 12.22 13.62
CA GLY A 58 0.90 12.97 14.54
C GLY A 58 2.37 12.58 14.39
N ALA A 59 2.66 11.28 14.36
CA ALA A 59 4.03 10.76 14.27
C ALA A 59 4.74 11.05 12.95
N ILE A 60 4.06 10.91 11.80
CA ILE A 60 4.69 11.10 10.49
C ILE A 60 5.16 12.55 10.28
N SER A 61 4.48 13.53 10.89
CA SER A 61 4.89 14.94 10.85
C SER A 61 6.25 15.20 11.51
N LYS A 62 6.64 14.36 12.47
CA LYS A 62 7.88 14.45 13.27
C LYS A 62 8.92 13.40 12.91
N THR A 63 8.60 12.49 11.99
CA THR A 63 9.51 11.45 11.52
C THR A 63 10.20 11.89 10.24
N ALA A 64 11.50 11.64 10.12
CA ALA A 64 12.27 12.01 8.94
C ALA A 64 11.83 11.19 7.71
N ASP A 65 12.08 11.73 6.51
CA ASP A 65 12.03 10.91 5.30
C ASP A 65 12.96 9.71 5.45
N LYS A 66 12.48 8.54 5.01
CA LYS A 66 13.11 7.22 5.17
C LYS A 66 13.23 6.75 6.63
N GLY A 67 12.53 7.41 7.56
CA GLY A 67 12.48 7.03 8.97
C GLY A 67 11.46 5.93 9.28
N GLU A 68 11.31 5.63 10.57
CA GLU A 68 10.38 4.61 11.09
C GLU A 68 9.44 5.19 12.16
N ILE A 69 8.17 4.81 12.09
CA ILE A 69 7.18 4.98 13.16
C ILE A 69 6.95 3.59 13.77
N SER A 70 7.28 3.41 15.04
CA SER A 70 7.07 2.14 15.75
C SER A 70 5.90 2.22 16.72
N VAL A 71 5.15 1.13 16.83
CA VAL A 71 4.07 1.03 17.81
C VAL A 71 4.61 0.53 19.15
N LEU A 72 4.33 1.27 20.23
CA LEU A 72 4.84 0.95 21.57
C LEU A 72 3.95 -0.03 22.34
N ASP A 73 2.64 0.10 22.20
CA ASP A 73 1.62 -0.68 22.93
C ASP A 73 0.35 -0.81 22.07
N PRO A 74 -0.56 -1.76 22.39
CA PRO A 74 -1.76 -2.02 21.59
C PRO A 74 -2.64 -0.79 21.39
N GLY A 75 -3.09 -0.52 20.16
CA GLY A 75 -3.98 0.60 19.93
C GLY A 75 -4.48 0.80 18.50
N GLY A 76 -5.44 1.71 18.36
CA GLY A 76 -5.87 2.26 17.08
C GLY A 76 -5.23 3.63 16.85
N PHE A 77 -4.47 3.77 15.76
CA PHE A 77 -3.59 4.92 15.52
C PHE A 77 -4.08 5.88 14.42
N GLY A 78 -5.32 5.69 13.97
CA GLY A 78 -5.99 6.54 12.98
C GLY A 78 -5.47 6.36 11.56
N VAL A 79 -6.23 6.91 10.61
CA VAL A 79 -5.84 6.93 9.19
C VAL A 79 -4.62 7.82 8.95
N VAL A 80 -3.85 7.55 7.91
CA VAL A 80 -2.62 8.30 7.62
C VAL A 80 -2.42 8.56 6.12
N THR A 81 -2.03 9.80 5.80
CA THR A 81 -1.52 10.17 4.49
C THR A 81 0.01 10.19 4.53
N ILE A 82 0.63 9.37 3.71
CA ILE A 82 2.07 9.20 3.59
C ILE A 82 2.56 9.96 2.36
N THR A 83 3.42 10.95 2.57
CA THR A 83 3.94 11.85 1.52
C THR A 83 5.45 11.75 1.34
N LYS A 84 6.09 10.75 1.96
CA LYS A 84 7.54 10.53 1.99
C LYS A 84 7.84 9.05 2.24
N GLY A 85 9.10 8.65 2.07
CA GLY A 85 9.54 7.31 2.44
C GLY A 85 9.39 7.10 3.93
N ILE A 86 8.78 6.00 4.35
CA ILE A 86 8.51 5.72 5.76
C ILE A 86 8.29 4.23 5.99
N THR A 87 8.72 3.73 7.15
CA THR A 87 8.26 2.45 7.69
C THR A 87 7.26 2.72 8.80
N ILE A 88 6.07 2.10 8.74
CA ILE A 88 5.13 2.03 9.86
C ILE A 88 5.13 0.59 10.35
N ASN A 89 5.58 0.40 11.60
CA ASN A 89 5.94 -0.89 12.14
C ASN A 89 5.13 -1.23 13.39
N GLY A 90 4.20 -2.18 13.26
CA GLY A 90 3.38 -2.74 14.33
C GLY A 90 3.98 -3.98 15.01
N THR A 91 5.17 -4.46 14.60
CA THR A 91 5.71 -5.74 15.07
C THR A 91 5.75 -5.83 16.59
N GLY A 92 5.28 -6.96 17.14
CA GLY A 92 5.35 -7.29 18.56
C GLY A 92 4.17 -6.78 19.40
N THR A 93 3.22 -6.07 18.80
CA THR A 93 2.01 -5.58 19.47
C THR A 93 0.85 -5.47 18.47
N LEU A 94 -0.36 -5.13 18.94
CA LEU A 94 -1.51 -4.90 18.07
C LEU A 94 -1.51 -3.46 17.56
N ALA A 95 -1.33 -3.30 16.25
CA ALA A 95 -1.44 -2.02 15.57
C ALA A 95 -2.68 -1.97 14.68
N GLY A 96 -3.61 -1.07 14.98
CA GLY A 96 -4.86 -0.93 14.24
C GLY A 96 -5.01 0.42 13.54
N ILE A 97 -5.63 0.41 12.37
CA ILE A 97 -6.25 1.57 11.74
C ILE A 97 -7.74 1.27 11.57
N LEU A 98 -8.58 2.14 12.14
CA LEU A 98 -10.03 2.17 11.87
C LEU A 98 -10.31 3.30 10.90
N SER A 99 -10.74 2.98 9.68
CA SER A 99 -11.05 3.95 8.63
C SER A 99 -12.55 4.14 8.43
N ALA A 100 -13.29 4.41 9.51
CA ALA A 100 -14.73 4.66 9.46
C ALA A 100 -15.05 6.06 8.88
N GLY A 101 -16.20 6.18 8.21
CA GLY A 101 -16.66 7.46 7.64
C GLY A 101 -16.11 7.77 6.24
N SER A 102 -15.81 6.73 5.45
CA SER A 102 -15.33 6.79 4.07
C SER A 102 -13.90 7.28 3.77
N PRO A 103 -12.93 7.38 4.71
CA PRO A 103 -11.53 7.52 4.34
C PRO A 103 -10.94 6.16 3.89
N SER A 104 -9.81 6.21 3.18
CA SER A 104 -8.90 5.06 3.10
C SER A 104 -8.06 4.97 4.38
N ALA A 105 -7.68 3.77 4.81
CA ALA A 105 -6.85 3.59 6.01
C ALA A 105 -5.45 4.19 5.85
N VAL A 106 -4.81 3.92 4.72
CA VAL A 106 -3.53 4.53 4.31
C VAL A 106 -3.66 5.11 2.92
N THR A 107 -3.28 6.39 2.75
CA THR A 107 -3.12 7.00 1.43
C THR A 107 -1.66 7.34 1.21
N ILE A 108 -1.06 6.84 0.12
CA ILE A 108 0.33 7.14 -0.24
C ILE A 108 0.31 8.08 -1.44
N ASN A 109 0.81 9.30 -1.24
CA ASN A 109 0.87 10.33 -2.26
C ASN A 109 2.06 11.28 -2.03
N ASP A 110 3.22 10.94 -2.60
CA ASP A 110 4.46 11.72 -2.54
C ASP A 110 4.64 12.73 -3.68
N ILE A 111 3.57 13.08 -4.40
CA ILE A 111 3.65 13.96 -5.59
C ILE A 111 4.26 15.34 -5.29
N ASN A 112 4.17 15.80 -4.04
CA ASN A 112 4.72 17.07 -3.56
C ASN A 112 6.07 16.90 -2.83
N ALA A 113 6.67 15.71 -2.83
CA ALA A 113 8.01 15.50 -2.29
C ALA A 113 9.06 16.19 -3.18
N ALA A 114 10.25 16.43 -2.62
CA ALA A 114 11.36 17.05 -3.36
C ALA A 114 11.73 16.27 -4.64
N VAL A 115 11.56 14.94 -4.60
CA VAL A 115 11.62 14.06 -5.77
C VAL A 115 10.34 13.22 -5.77
N PRO A 116 9.34 13.54 -6.60
CA PRO A 116 8.10 12.76 -6.69
C PRO A 116 8.35 11.32 -7.16
N ASN A 117 7.43 10.40 -6.82
CA ASN A 117 7.52 8.97 -7.16
C ASN A 117 8.82 8.30 -6.67
N SER A 118 9.38 8.76 -5.56
CA SER A 118 10.65 8.24 -5.02
C SER A 118 10.49 7.51 -3.68
N SER A 119 9.36 7.71 -3.00
CA SER A 119 9.12 7.20 -1.66
C SER A 119 9.04 5.67 -1.64
N VAL A 120 9.74 5.08 -0.67
CA VAL A 120 9.58 3.66 -0.31
C VAL A 120 8.81 3.61 0.99
N VAL A 121 7.64 2.99 0.95
CA VAL A 121 6.71 2.86 2.07
C VAL A 121 6.63 1.40 2.47
N ILE A 122 6.80 1.13 3.76
CA ILE A 122 6.65 -0.19 4.36
C ILE A 122 5.57 -0.12 5.43
N LEU A 123 4.52 -0.92 5.27
CA LEU A 123 3.47 -1.14 6.24
C LEU A 123 3.66 -2.56 6.77
N ARG A 124 3.94 -2.70 8.07
CA ARG A 124 4.24 -4.00 8.68
C ARG A 124 3.41 -4.27 9.92
N ASP A 125 2.81 -5.45 10.01
CA ASP A 125 2.05 -5.91 11.19
C ASP A 125 0.92 -4.93 11.57
N ILE A 126 0.18 -4.44 10.57
CA ILE A 126 -0.93 -3.49 10.75
C ILE A 126 -2.24 -4.13 10.36
N SER A 127 -3.22 -4.08 11.25
CA SER A 127 -4.63 -4.37 10.98
C SER A 127 -5.35 -3.10 10.50
N MET A 128 -6.06 -3.17 9.38
CA MET A 128 -6.78 -2.07 8.75
C MET A 128 -8.24 -2.46 8.56
N ASN A 129 -9.12 -1.84 9.35
CA ASN A 129 -10.54 -2.14 9.37
C ASN A 129 -11.35 -0.96 8.81
N GLY A 130 -12.08 -1.20 7.73
CA GLY A 130 -12.97 -0.20 7.12
C GLY A 130 -14.32 -0.04 7.83
N ALA A 131 -14.67 -0.94 8.76
CA ALA A 131 -15.94 -0.94 9.48
C ALA A 131 -17.18 -0.79 8.57
N GLY A 132 -17.11 -1.34 7.35
CA GLY A 132 -18.19 -1.30 6.36
C GLY A 132 -18.48 0.09 5.79
N THR A 133 -17.61 1.08 6.03
CA THR A 133 -17.77 2.45 5.50
C THR A 133 -16.51 3.03 4.87
N GLY A 134 -15.33 2.59 5.32
CA GLY A 134 -14.03 2.95 4.77
C GLY A 134 -13.84 2.44 3.35
N THR A 135 -13.18 3.23 2.51
CA THR A 135 -13.11 2.96 1.07
C THR A 135 -12.06 1.92 0.73
N SER A 136 -10.79 2.20 1.05
CA SER A 136 -9.68 1.29 0.78
C SER A 136 -8.75 1.11 1.95
N GLY A 137 -8.12 -0.07 2.07
CA GLY A 137 -7.05 -0.29 3.05
C GLY A 137 -5.82 0.54 2.70
N VAL A 138 -5.28 0.32 1.50
CA VAL A 138 -4.16 1.11 0.99
C VAL A 138 -4.55 1.74 -0.34
N ARG A 139 -4.52 3.07 -0.42
CA ARG A 139 -4.66 3.83 -1.67
C ARG A 139 -3.30 4.37 -2.09
N TYR A 140 -2.72 3.80 -3.14
CA TYR A 140 -1.37 4.09 -3.62
C TYR A 140 -1.39 4.92 -4.91
N LEU A 141 -1.17 6.23 -4.78
CA LEU A 141 -1.31 7.21 -5.86
C LEU A 141 0.02 7.67 -6.44
N SER A 142 1.04 7.82 -5.60
CA SER A 142 2.41 8.16 -6.01
C SER A 142 3.42 7.65 -5.00
N GLY A 143 4.63 7.36 -5.49
CA GLY A 143 5.71 6.73 -4.74
C GLY A 143 6.45 5.72 -5.62
N LYS A 144 7.57 5.19 -5.11
CA LYS A 144 8.37 4.18 -5.79
C LYS A 144 7.96 2.77 -5.41
N THR A 145 7.75 2.50 -4.13
CA THR A 145 7.40 1.16 -3.65
C THR A 145 6.46 1.25 -2.46
N CYS A 146 5.38 0.49 -2.48
CA CYS A 146 4.55 0.18 -1.32
C CYS A 146 4.72 -1.29 -0.98
N MET A 147 5.17 -1.59 0.24
CA MET A 147 5.25 -2.94 0.78
C MET A 147 4.22 -3.10 1.90
N VAL A 148 3.35 -4.09 1.75
CA VAL A 148 2.35 -4.55 2.70
C VAL A 148 2.85 -5.90 3.21
N ASP A 149 3.34 -5.91 4.45
CA ASP A 149 4.11 -7.01 5.04
C ASP A 149 3.41 -7.49 6.31
N HIS A 150 2.86 -8.70 6.28
CA HIS A 150 2.07 -9.26 7.38
C HIS A 150 0.94 -8.31 7.86
N CYS A 151 0.22 -7.69 6.93
CA CYS A 151 -0.93 -6.84 7.25
C CYS A 151 -2.24 -7.60 7.11
N TRP A 152 -3.27 -7.14 7.83
CA TRP A 152 -4.64 -7.62 7.66
C TRP A 152 -5.55 -6.47 7.24
N ILE A 153 -6.13 -6.54 6.05
CA ILE A 153 -6.99 -5.50 5.46
C ILE A 153 -8.40 -6.07 5.33
N TYR A 154 -9.38 -5.44 5.96
CA TYR A 154 -10.75 -5.96 5.93
C TYR A 154 -11.84 -4.91 6.17
N GLY A 155 -13.07 -5.26 5.79
CA GLY A 155 -14.26 -4.45 6.02
C GLY A 155 -14.32 -3.17 5.19
N MET A 156 -13.65 -3.16 4.03
CA MET A 156 -13.60 -2.03 3.09
C MET A 156 -14.82 -2.05 2.16
N THR A 157 -15.32 -0.89 1.75
CA THR A 157 -16.47 -0.76 0.84
C THR A 157 -16.07 -0.69 -0.63
N SER A 158 -14.86 -0.23 -0.93
CA SER A 158 -14.23 -0.33 -2.25
C SER A 158 -13.16 -1.41 -2.18
N ARG A 159 -11.88 -1.12 -2.46
CA ARG A 159 -10.81 -2.10 -2.65
C ARG A 159 -9.96 -2.37 -1.41
N GLY A 160 -9.39 -3.56 -1.28
CA GLY A 160 -8.40 -3.84 -0.23
C GLY A 160 -7.15 -2.98 -0.44
N ILE A 161 -6.53 -3.11 -1.61
CA ILE A 161 -5.44 -2.27 -2.08
C ILE A 161 -5.82 -1.68 -3.44
N ASP A 162 -5.78 -0.36 -3.55
CA ASP A 162 -6.02 0.38 -4.78
C ASP A 162 -4.73 1.07 -5.24
N VAL A 163 -4.12 0.56 -6.32
CA VAL A 163 -2.98 1.19 -6.98
C VAL A 163 -3.47 1.93 -8.20
N ALA A 164 -3.40 3.26 -8.16
CA ALA A 164 -3.81 4.15 -9.24
C ALA A 164 -2.68 5.13 -9.56
N LYS A 165 -1.64 4.63 -10.22
CA LYS A 165 -0.38 5.36 -10.47
C LYS A 165 -0.43 6.15 -11.77
N THR A 166 0.38 7.19 -11.87
CA THR A 166 0.61 7.96 -13.11
C THR A 166 2.08 7.93 -13.57
N ALA A 167 2.83 6.95 -13.09
CA ALA A 167 4.25 6.71 -13.34
C ALA A 167 4.60 5.28 -12.89
N ASP A 168 5.84 4.85 -13.13
CA ASP A 168 6.35 3.58 -12.60
C ASP A 168 6.11 3.42 -11.08
N GLY A 169 5.94 2.18 -10.63
CA GLY A 169 5.83 1.89 -9.21
C GLY A 169 5.82 0.40 -8.91
N ASN A 170 6.14 0.06 -7.66
CA ASN A 170 6.11 -1.31 -7.18
C ASN A 170 5.09 -1.48 -6.06
N LEU A 171 4.29 -2.55 -6.12
CA LEU A 171 3.53 -3.08 -5.00
C LEU A 171 4.13 -4.41 -4.57
N LYS A 172 4.27 -4.62 -3.27
CA LYS A 172 4.60 -5.91 -2.66
C LYS A 172 3.58 -6.23 -1.59
N VAL A 173 2.93 -7.38 -1.68
CA VAL A 173 2.01 -7.92 -0.66
C VAL A 173 2.56 -9.26 -0.24
N ILE A 174 3.09 -9.36 0.98
CA ILE A 174 3.97 -10.48 1.36
C ILE A 174 3.71 -10.98 2.79
N ASN A 175 4.36 -12.10 3.11
CA ASN A 175 4.55 -12.63 4.47
C ASN A 175 3.25 -12.94 5.23
N GLY A 176 2.28 -13.55 4.55
CA GLY A 176 1.01 -13.94 5.15
C GLY A 176 0.02 -12.77 5.26
N SER A 177 0.19 -11.72 4.44
CA SER A 177 -0.80 -10.64 4.40
C SER A 177 -2.16 -11.16 3.97
N VAL A 178 -3.22 -10.68 4.62
CA VAL A 178 -4.61 -11.09 4.39
C VAL A 178 -5.43 -9.90 3.94
N ILE A 179 -6.17 -10.05 2.85
CA ILE A 179 -7.13 -9.07 2.34
C ILE A 179 -8.49 -9.77 2.26
N GLU A 180 -9.47 -9.34 3.05
CA GLU A 180 -10.77 -10.02 3.08
C GLU A 180 -11.98 -9.15 3.40
N ASN A 181 -13.17 -9.60 3.04
CA ASN A 181 -14.42 -8.89 3.33
C ASN A 181 -14.42 -7.47 2.74
N VAL A 182 -14.21 -7.38 1.43
CA VAL A 182 -14.02 -6.15 0.67
C VAL A 182 -15.16 -5.97 -0.33
N GLY A 183 -15.68 -4.75 -0.48
CA GLY A 183 -16.87 -4.44 -1.29
C GLY A 183 -16.65 -4.37 -2.80
N GLU A 184 -15.39 -4.25 -3.25
CA GLU A 184 -14.97 -4.37 -4.65
C GLU A 184 -13.79 -5.36 -4.72
N ASP A 185 -12.70 -5.01 -5.40
CA ASP A 185 -11.58 -5.90 -5.64
C ASP A 185 -10.66 -6.03 -4.42
N GLY A 186 -10.09 -7.22 -4.22
CA GLY A 186 -9.05 -7.41 -3.22
C GLY A 186 -7.84 -6.51 -3.50
N ILE A 187 -7.30 -6.62 -4.72
CA ILE A 187 -6.22 -5.77 -5.23
C ILE A 187 -6.60 -5.25 -6.61
N HIS A 188 -6.63 -3.93 -6.77
CA HIS A 188 -6.79 -3.27 -8.05
C HIS A 188 -5.49 -2.58 -8.47
N LEU A 189 -5.08 -2.78 -9.71
CA LEU A 189 -3.83 -2.26 -10.27
C LEU A 189 -4.09 -1.54 -11.59
N THR A 190 -3.79 -0.25 -11.63
CA THR A 190 -3.83 0.53 -12.87
C THR A 190 -2.74 1.59 -12.91
N THR A 191 -2.29 1.91 -14.11
CA THR A 191 -1.47 3.10 -14.31
C THR A 191 -1.71 3.79 -15.65
N THR A 192 -1.72 5.13 -15.64
CA THR A 192 -1.87 5.92 -16.86
C THR A 192 -0.55 6.17 -17.59
N ALA A 193 0.60 5.90 -16.96
CA ALA A 193 1.93 6.03 -17.58
C ALA A 193 2.96 5.21 -16.80
N GLY A 194 3.99 4.70 -17.49
CA GLY A 194 4.97 3.80 -16.89
C GLY A 194 4.42 2.39 -16.67
N ILE A 195 5.15 1.59 -15.88
CA ILE A 195 4.78 0.21 -15.54
C ILE A 195 4.65 0.07 -14.02
N VAL A 196 3.57 -0.55 -13.58
CA VAL A 196 3.45 -1.02 -12.19
C VAL A 196 3.87 -2.49 -12.12
N VAL A 197 4.86 -2.78 -11.29
CA VAL A 197 5.25 -4.16 -10.95
C VAL A 197 4.56 -4.54 -9.64
N ALA A 198 3.82 -5.64 -9.64
CA ALA A 198 3.14 -6.15 -8.45
C ALA A 198 3.67 -7.55 -8.12
N VAL A 199 4.07 -7.75 -6.87
CA VAL A 199 4.43 -9.07 -6.33
C VAL A 199 3.50 -9.37 -5.17
N VAL A 200 2.73 -10.44 -5.29
CA VAL A 200 1.83 -10.94 -4.26
C VAL A 200 2.30 -12.35 -3.91
N ASP A 201 2.93 -12.49 -2.75
CA ASP A 201 3.62 -13.73 -2.38
C ASP A 201 3.19 -14.17 -0.98
N ASN A 202 2.78 -15.43 -0.84
CA ASN A 202 2.29 -15.96 0.44
C ASN A 202 1.20 -15.05 1.04
N ALA A 203 0.16 -14.76 0.27
CA ALA A 203 -0.96 -13.91 0.70
C ALA A 203 -2.30 -14.64 0.57
N SER A 204 -3.30 -14.19 1.32
CA SER A 204 -4.69 -14.67 1.19
C SER A 204 -5.62 -13.51 0.82
N ILE A 205 -6.26 -13.59 -0.33
CA ILE A 205 -7.26 -12.65 -0.82
C ILE A 205 -8.59 -13.40 -0.87
N MET A 206 -9.55 -13.05 0.00
CA MET A 206 -10.76 -13.84 0.15
C MET A 206 -12.02 -13.06 0.49
N ASN A 207 -13.18 -13.53 0.05
CA ASN A 207 -14.47 -12.89 0.32
C ASN A 207 -14.51 -11.42 -0.12
N CYS A 208 -14.11 -11.15 -1.37
CA CYS A 208 -14.22 -9.84 -2.00
C CYS A 208 -15.40 -9.87 -2.97
N ALA A 209 -16.22 -8.81 -3.00
CA ALA A 209 -17.41 -8.78 -3.86
C ALA A 209 -17.07 -8.51 -5.34
N GLY A 210 -15.90 -7.94 -5.63
CA GLY A 210 -15.34 -7.80 -6.97
C GLY A 210 -14.38 -8.95 -7.33
N ASP A 211 -13.29 -8.59 -8.01
CA ASP A 211 -12.22 -9.51 -8.38
C ASP A 211 -11.24 -9.74 -7.22
N GLY A 212 -10.54 -10.87 -7.20
CA GLY A 212 -9.43 -11.05 -6.26
C GLY A 212 -8.28 -10.12 -6.58
N VAL A 213 -7.84 -10.19 -7.83
CA VAL A 213 -6.87 -9.25 -8.42
C VAL A 213 -7.42 -8.77 -9.76
N GLU A 214 -7.63 -7.46 -9.89
CA GLU A 214 -7.85 -6.81 -11.17
C GLU A 214 -6.58 -6.03 -11.58
N ALA A 215 -6.01 -6.38 -12.72
CA ALA A 215 -4.92 -5.65 -13.32
C ALA A 215 -5.36 -5.06 -14.67
N VAL A 216 -5.47 -3.75 -14.71
CA VAL A 216 -6.08 -3.04 -15.84
C VAL A 216 -5.05 -2.86 -16.94
N THR A 217 -4.14 -1.89 -16.83
CA THR A 217 -3.24 -1.53 -17.94
C THR A 217 -1.81 -1.29 -17.45
N ASN A 218 -0.84 -1.68 -18.27
CA ASN A 218 0.60 -1.55 -18.02
C ASN A 218 1.09 -2.21 -16.71
N ILE A 219 0.55 -3.38 -16.38
CA ILE A 219 0.93 -4.12 -15.17
C ILE A 219 1.86 -5.29 -15.49
N ARG A 220 2.85 -5.53 -14.62
CA ARG A 220 3.68 -6.74 -14.59
C ARG A 220 3.52 -7.38 -13.22
N GLY A 221 2.69 -8.40 -13.15
CA GLY A 221 2.30 -9.07 -11.92
C GLY A 221 2.97 -10.43 -11.75
N GLU A 222 3.20 -10.76 -10.48
CA GLU A 222 3.54 -12.07 -9.99
C GLU A 222 2.62 -12.37 -8.80
N LEU A 223 1.95 -13.51 -8.85
CA LEU A 223 1.17 -14.09 -7.76
C LEU A 223 1.81 -15.45 -7.46
N THR A 224 2.25 -15.67 -6.23
CA THR A 224 2.92 -16.91 -5.86
C THR A 224 2.52 -17.38 -4.49
N ARG A 225 2.41 -18.70 -4.31
CA ARG A 225 2.14 -19.32 -3.00
C ARG A 225 0.92 -18.71 -2.30
N SER A 226 -0.06 -18.26 -3.07
CA SER A 226 -1.15 -17.42 -2.58
C SER A 226 -2.51 -18.08 -2.79
N ASN A 227 -3.48 -17.66 -1.97
CA ASN A 227 -4.86 -18.09 -2.08
C ASN A 227 -5.73 -16.92 -2.54
N VAL A 228 -6.42 -17.07 -3.66
CA VAL A 228 -7.45 -16.15 -4.14
C VAL A 228 -8.76 -16.92 -4.22
N SER A 229 -9.66 -16.68 -3.26
CA SER A 229 -10.86 -17.51 -3.13
C SER A 229 -12.11 -16.81 -2.65
N ILE A 230 -13.28 -17.31 -3.05
CA ILE A 230 -14.58 -16.75 -2.63
C ILE A 230 -14.72 -15.32 -3.18
N MET A 231 -14.63 -15.20 -4.52
CA MET A 231 -14.73 -13.91 -5.22
C MET A 231 -16.12 -13.72 -5.80
N GLY A 232 -16.66 -12.52 -5.64
CA GLY A 232 -17.94 -12.12 -6.20
C GLY A 232 -17.91 -11.97 -7.72
N ALA A 233 -16.73 -11.73 -8.29
CA ALA A 233 -16.44 -11.79 -9.72
C ALA A 233 -15.36 -12.84 -10.03
N ASN A 234 -14.22 -12.42 -10.58
CA ASN A 234 -13.15 -13.30 -11.04
C ASN A 234 -12.08 -13.50 -9.95
N GLY A 235 -11.28 -14.56 -10.08
CA GLY A 235 -10.09 -14.74 -9.24
C GLY A 235 -9.01 -13.73 -9.62
N VAL A 236 -8.50 -13.87 -10.84
CA VAL A 236 -7.57 -12.90 -11.46
C VAL A 236 -8.13 -12.44 -12.79
N LEU A 237 -8.30 -11.13 -12.93
CA LEU A 237 -8.75 -10.46 -14.15
C LEU A 237 -7.65 -9.53 -14.69
N LEU A 238 -7.27 -9.75 -15.94
CA LEU A 238 -6.57 -8.73 -16.74
C LEU A 238 -7.60 -8.07 -17.68
N SER A 239 -7.92 -6.79 -17.42
CA SER A 239 -9.08 -6.10 -18.02
C SER A 239 -8.73 -5.01 -19.05
N GLY A 240 -7.44 -4.69 -19.21
CA GLY A 240 -7.00 -3.62 -20.12
C GLY A 240 -6.07 -4.13 -21.21
N SER A 241 -4.88 -3.55 -21.27
CA SER A 241 -3.91 -3.84 -22.33
C SER A 241 -2.48 -3.74 -21.80
N ASN A 242 -1.56 -4.44 -22.45
CA ASN A 242 -0.15 -4.45 -22.05
C ASN A 242 0.00 -4.88 -20.58
N THR A 243 -0.81 -5.84 -20.15
CA THR A 243 -0.72 -6.41 -18.81
C THR A 243 -0.31 -7.88 -18.88
N GLN A 244 0.57 -8.28 -17.95
CA GLN A 244 0.99 -9.67 -17.80
C GLN A 244 1.00 -10.06 -16.34
N PHE A 245 0.49 -11.25 -16.02
CA PHE A 245 0.57 -11.87 -14.70
C PHE A 245 1.16 -13.28 -14.81
N ASN A 246 2.16 -13.57 -13.97
CA ASN A 246 2.66 -14.92 -13.77
C ASN A 246 2.10 -15.45 -12.44
N LEU A 247 1.57 -16.68 -12.47
CA LEU A 247 1.00 -17.39 -11.33
C LEU A 247 1.80 -18.68 -11.10
N ASP A 248 2.18 -18.95 -9.85
CA ASP A 248 2.92 -20.16 -9.48
C ASP A 248 2.60 -20.64 -8.06
N ASP A 249 2.23 -21.91 -7.90
CA ASP A 249 1.86 -22.51 -6.61
C ASP A 249 0.67 -21.79 -5.92
N ASP A 250 -0.33 -21.40 -6.71
CA ASP A 250 -1.50 -20.66 -6.22
C ASP A 250 -2.76 -21.53 -6.16
N LEU A 251 -3.67 -21.16 -5.26
CA LEU A 251 -5.06 -21.62 -5.28
C LEU A 251 -5.98 -20.50 -5.77
N ILE A 252 -6.67 -20.73 -6.89
CA ILE A 252 -7.68 -19.82 -7.43
C ILE A 252 -9.03 -20.55 -7.45
N ALA A 253 -9.90 -20.22 -6.50
CA ALA A 253 -11.09 -21.04 -6.27
C ALA A 253 -12.36 -20.30 -5.84
N HIS A 254 -13.52 -20.93 -6.07
CA HIS A 254 -14.81 -20.42 -5.60
C HIS A 254 -15.13 -18.99 -6.10
N CYS A 255 -14.72 -18.68 -7.34
CA CYS A 255 -15.07 -17.42 -7.99
C CYS A 255 -16.43 -17.55 -8.70
N ASN A 256 -17.32 -16.59 -8.45
CA ASN A 256 -18.68 -16.58 -9.02
C ASN A 256 -18.69 -16.44 -10.55
N THR A 257 -17.66 -15.83 -11.15
CA THR A 257 -17.54 -15.72 -12.61
C THR A 257 -16.42 -16.63 -13.13
N THR A 258 -15.17 -16.14 -13.21
CA THR A 258 -14.05 -16.88 -13.80
C THR A 258 -12.91 -17.04 -12.80
N GLY A 259 -12.23 -18.17 -12.76
CA GLY A 259 -10.96 -18.29 -12.03
C GLY A 259 -9.93 -17.32 -12.62
N LEU A 260 -9.56 -17.51 -13.88
CA LEU A 260 -8.60 -16.68 -14.61
C LEU A 260 -9.20 -16.09 -15.88
N ARG A 261 -9.16 -14.77 -16.01
CA ARG A 261 -9.67 -14.05 -17.18
C ARG A 261 -8.63 -13.08 -17.75
N SER A 262 -8.35 -13.18 -19.04
CA SER A 262 -7.43 -12.29 -19.75
C SER A 262 -8.16 -11.57 -20.88
N SER A 263 -7.97 -10.26 -21.05
CA SER A 263 -8.57 -9.48 -22.14
C SER A 263 -7.59 -9.26 -23.30
N ALA A 264 -8.08 -8.74 -24.42
CA ALA A 264 -7.26 -8.52 -25.61
C ALA A 264 -6.03 -7.64 -25.34
N GLY A 265 -4.84 -8.15 -25.64
CA GLY A 265 -3.56 -7.47 -25.38
C GLY A 265 -2.94 -7.82 -24.02
N ASP A 266 -3.57 -8.70 -23.25
CA ASP A 266 -3.07 -9.20 -21.96
C ASP A 266 -2.66 -10.68 -22.02
N SER A 267 -1.85 -11.10 -21.03
CA SER A 267 -1.40 -12.49 -20.90
C SER A 267 -1.30 -12.95 -19.45
N ILE A 268 -1.92 -14.09 -19.15
CA ILE A 268 -1.72 -14.82 -17.90
C ILE A 268 -0.83 -16.03 -18.19
N ARG A 269 0.19 -16.25 -17.37
CA ARG A 269 1.03 -17.46 -17.40
C ARG A 269 0.89 -18.19 -16.09
N VAL A 270 0.71 -19.50 -16.12
CA VAL A 270 0.42 -20.28 -14.91
C VAL A 270 1.24 -21.55 -14.87
N SER A 271 1.88 -21.84 -13.74
CA SER A 271 2.50 -23.12 -13.42
C SER A 271 2.10 -23.60 -12.03
N ASP A 272 2.08 -24.91 -11.82
CA ASP A 272 1.90 -25.54 -10.49
C ASP A 272 0.67 -25.08 -9.67
N SER A 273 -0.30 -24.40 -10.29
CA SER A 273 -1.44 -23.82 -9.57
C SER A 273 -2.70 -24.66 -9.72
N ILE A 274 -3.60 -24.51 -8.74
CA ILE A 274 -4.92 -25.15 -8.71
C ILE A 274 -5.98 -24.10 -9.03
N ILE A 275 -6.66 -24.26 -10.17
CA ILE A 275 -7.81 -23.45 -10.57
C ILE A 275 -9.05 -24.31 -10.40
N ALA A 276 -9.78 -24.12 -9.31
CA ALA A 276 -10.81 -25.07 -8.88
C ALA A 276 -12.15 -24.46 -8.47
N ASN A 277 -13.24 -25.15 -8.74
CA ASN A 277 -14.58 -24.79 -8.22
C ASN A 277 -15.03 -23.36 -8.55
N ASN A 278 -14.57 -22.80 -9.66
CA ASN A 278 -15.05 -21.54 -10.21
C ASN A 278 -16.19 -21.82 -11.20
N ASN A 279 -17.08 -20.86 -11.43
CA ASN A 279 -18.14 -21.05 -12.41
C ASN A 279 -17.58 -21.30 -13.83
N THR A 280 -16.59 -20.51 -14.23
CA THR A 280 -15.68 -20.80 -15.35
C THR A 280 -14.25 -20.89 -14.83
N GLY A 281 -13.46 -21.89 -15.25
CA GLY A 281 -12.06 -21.99 -14.86
C GLY A 281 -11.20 -20.92 -15.56
N LEU A 282 -11.13 -21.01 -16.89
CA LEU A 282 -10.29 -20.16 -17.73
C LEU A 282 -11.12 -19.44 -18.81
N ASN A 283 -10.93 -18.14 -18.99
CA ASN A 283 -11.54 -17.35 -20.06
C ASN A 283 -10.53 -16.37 -20.68
N ALA A 284 -9.98 -16.71 -21.84
CA ALA A 284 -8.97 -15.89 -22.49
C ALA A 284 -9.50 -14.65 -23.22
N ASN A 285 -10.82 -14.37 -23.30
CA ASN A 285 -11.47 -13.14 -23.80
C ASN A 285 -10.66 -12.21 -24.76
N GLY A 286 -10.02 -12.77 -25.79
CA GLY A 286 -9.16 -12.06 -26.76
C GLY A 286 -7.69 -11.89 -26.37
N GLY A 287 -7.32 -12.12 -25.11
CA GLY A 287 -5.95 -12.28 -24.61
C GLY A 287 -5.48 -13.74 -24.60
N THR A 288 -4.55 -14.05 -23.69
CA THR A 288 -3.93 -15.38 -23.57
C THR A 288 -3.87 -15.88 -22.13
N ILE A 289 -4.04 -17.19 -21.95
CA ILE A 289 -3.81 -17.90 -20.68
C ILE A 289 -2.94 -19.11 -20.98
N ASP A 290 -1.64 -18.99 -20.74
CA ASP A 290 -0.65 -20.00 -21.10
C ASP A 290 -0.29 -20.88 -19.91
N SER A 291 -0.26 -22.20 -20.14
CA SER A 291 0.21 -23.16 -19.14
C SER A 291 1.69 -23.43 -19.29
N PHE A 292 2.41 -23.37 -18.18
CA PHE A 292 3.78 -23.85 -18.01
C PHE A 292 3.79 -25.16 -17.20
N GLN A 293 2.75 -25.99 -17.34
CA GLN A 293 2.58 -27.31 -16.71
C GLN A 293 2.43 -27.29 -15.18
N GLY A 294 2.08 -28.46 -14.62
CA GLY A 294 1.80 -28.64 -13.18
C GLY A 294 0.45 -28.12 -12.69
N ASN A 295 -0.36 -27.56 -13.59
CA ASN A 295 -1.64 -26.95 -13.24
C ASN A 295 -2.78 -27.96 -13.10
N SER A 296 -3.67 -27.75 -12.13
CA SER A 296 -4.91 -28.52 -11.95
C SER A 296 -6.13 -27.66 -12.25
N LEU A 297 -6.88 -28.04 -13.29
CA LEU A 297 -8.14 -27.39 -13.67
C LEU A 297 -9.33 -28.30 -13.34
N ILE A 298 -9.88 -28.19 -12.13
CA ILE A 298 -10.78 -29.21 -11.56
C ILE A 298 -12.06 -28.61 -10.96
N GLY A 299 -13.19 -29.31 -11.02
CA GLY A 299 -14.42 -28.88 -10.36
C GLY A 299 -15.07 -27.60 -10.92
N ASN A 300 -14.55 -27.04 -12.01
CA ASN A 300 -15.17 -25.90 -12.71
C ASN A 300 -16.25 -26.44 -13.67
N PRO A 301 -17.53 -26.03 -13.58
CA PRO A 301 -18.58 -26.47 -14.50
C PRO A 301 -18.26 -26.15 -15.97
N THR A 302 -17.63 -25.00 -16.20
CA THR A 302 -17.01 -24.64 -17.48
C THR A 302 -15.50 -24.55 -17.30
N PRO A 303 -14.71 -25.60 -17.54
CA PRO A 303 -13.26 -25.54 -17.31
C PRO A 303 -12.55 -24.45 -18.14
N GLY A 304 -12.93 -24.28 -19.40
CA GLY A 304 -12.16 -23.47 -20.35
C GLY A 304 -10.92 -24.22 -20.86
N SER A 305 -10.00 -23.50 -21.50
CA SER A 305 -8.78 -24.08 -22.04
C SER A 305 -7.62 -23.09 -21.95
N PHE A 306 -6.41 -23.60 -21.75
CA PHE A 306 -5.20 -22.83 -21.97
C PHE A 306 -5.06 -22.44 -23.45
N SER A 307 -4.54 -21.24 -23.71
CA SER A 307 -4.22 -20.72 -25.03
C SER A 307 -3.01 -21.45 -25.64
N SER A 308 -2.03 -21.80 -24.80
CA SER A 308 -0.89 -22.64 -25.16
C SER A 308 -0.39 -23.45 -23.96
N THR A 309 0.45 -24.45 -24.23
CA THR A 309 1.14 -25.21 -23.19
C THR A 309 2.61 -25.32 -23.54
N THR A 310 3.48 -24.84 -22.65
CA THR A 310 4.93 -24.85 -22.79
C THR A 310 5.53 -25.81 -21.77
N ASN A 311 6.47 -26.66 -22.19
CA ASN A 311 7.20 -27.53 -21.27
C ASN A 311 8.05 -26.69 -20.32
N LYS A 312 8.08 -27.04 -19.03
CA LYS A 312 9.10 -26.53 -18.11
C LYS A 312 10.48 -26.93 -18.62
N GLN A 313 11.39 -25.96 -18.71
CA GLN A 313 12.80 -26.16 -19.08
C GLN A 313 13.67 -26.24 -17.84
#